data_AF-A0A3D5NQU5-F1
#
_entry.id   AF-A0A3D5NQU5-F1
#
_cell.length_a   1.000
_cell.length_b   1.000
_cell.length_c   1.000
_cell.angle_alpha   90.00
_cell.angle_beta   90.00
_cell.angle_gamma   90.00
#
_symmetry.space_group_name_H-M   'P 1'
#
loop_
_entity.id
_entity.type
_entity.pdbx_description
1 polymer ?
#
loop_
_entity_poly.entity_id
_entity_poly.type
_entity_poly.pdbx_seq_one_letter_code
_entity_poly.pdbx_strand_id
1 'polypeptide(L)'
;YEEEVEVQKPVFAPLKDTSEPTQKRNLDLIMDVPLEFSVVLGKTKKSIQDVLALGAGSVVELNKLADEPLEVYVNGKLIAHGEVVV
;
A
#
# COMPACT_ATOMS: atom_id res chain seq x y z
N TYR A 1 -73.79 4.30 20.70
CA TYR A 1 -73.22 4.92 19.50
C TYR A 1 -71.75 4.58 19.53
N GLU A 2 -71.32 3.60 18.74
CA GLU A 2 -69.89 3.31 18.53
C GLU A 2 -69.42 4.28 17.45
N GLU A 3 -68.53 5.20 17.80
CA GLU A 3 -67.80 5.99 16.80
C GLU A 3 -66.63 5.13 16.29
N GLU A 4 -66.66 4.81 15.00
CA GLU A 4 -65.52 4.20 14.32
C GLU A 4 -64.37 5.20 14.32
N VAL A 5 -63.34 4.92 15.12
CA VAL A 5 -62.10 5.69 15.11
C VAL A 5 -61.32 5.28 13.86
N GLU A 6 -61.27 6.16 12.85
CA GLU A 6 -60.43 5.97 11.65
C GLU A 6 -58.95 5.94 12.04
N VAL A 7 -58.37 4.74 12.07
CA VAL A 7 -56.94 4.55 12.33
C VAL A 7 -56.15 4.81 11.05
N GLN A 8 -55.56 6.00 10.91
CA GLN A 8 -54.60 6.28 9.85
C GLN A 8 -53.23 5.68 10.18
N LYS A 9 -52.76 4.77 9.33
CA LYS A 9 -51.42 4.20 9.45
C LYS A 9 -50.37 5.29 9.15
N PRO A 10 -49.38 5.51 10.02
CA PRO A 10 -48.33 6.49 9.75
C PRO A 10 -47.56 6.09 8.49
N VAL A 11 -47.53 7.00 7.51
CA VAL A 11 -46.71 6.86 6.30
C VAL A 11 -45.30 7.30 6.67
N PHE A 12 -44.41 6.34 6.86
CA PHE A 12 -43.00 6.63 7.09
C PHE A 12 -42.36 7.08 5.77
N ALA A 13 -41.63 8.20 5.82
CA ALA A 13 -40.77 8.59 4.72
C ALA A 13 -39.75 7.46 4.45
N PRO A 14 -39.48 7.12 3.18
CA PRO A 14 -38.46 6.13 2.87
C PRO A 14 -37.12 6.62 3.40
N LEU A 15 -36.39 5.73 4.08
CA LEU A 15 -35.03 5.99 4.53
C LEU A 15 -34.19 6.33 3.29
N LYS A 16 -33.72 7.58 3.19
CA LYS A 16 -32.71 7.94 2.19
C LYS A 16 -31.43 7.24 2.59
N ASP A 17 -31.01 6.26 1.79
CA ASP A 17 -29.65 5.73 1.81
C ASP A 17 -28.69 6.88 1.54
N THR A 18 -28.18 7.49 2.61
CA THR A 18 -27.06 8.42 2.52
C THR A 18 -25.80 7.56 2.47
N SER A 19 -25.64 6.82 1.37
CA SER A 19 -24.38 6.18 0.99
C SER A 19 -23.44 7.26 0.45
N GLU A 20 -23.22 8.31 1.24
CA GLU A 20 -22.13 9.22 0.93
C GLU A 20 -20.80 8.49 1.13
N PRO A 21 -19.82 8.70 0.23
CA PRO A 21 -18.59 7.93 0.21
C PRO A 21 -17.64 8.47 1.27
N THR A 22 -17.95 8.28 2.56
CA THR A 22 -17.09 8.65 3.68
C THR A 22 -15.69 8.06 3.53
N GLN A 23 -15.58 6.91 2.86
CA GLN A 23 -14.32 6.25 2.54
C GLN A 23 -13.43 7.03 1.56
N LYS A 24 -14.01 7.76 0.59
CA LYS A 24 -13.22 8.58 -0.35
C LYS A 24 -12.58 9.77 0.35
N ARG A 25 -13.36 10.49 1.17
CA ARG A 25 -12.85 11.65 1.95
C ARG A 25 -11.68 11.29 2.85
N ASN A 26 -11.64 10.08 3.41
CA ASN A 26 -10.55 9.64 4.28
C ASN A 26 -9.26 9.31 3.49
N LEU A 27 -9.39 8.78 2.27
CA LEU A 27 -8.25 8.52 1.39
C LEU A 27 -7.65 9.84 0.88
N ASP A 28 -8.49 10.82 0.54
CA ASP A 28 -8.07 12.14 0.05
C ASP A 28 -7.09 12.84 1.03
N LEU A 29 -7.23 12.62 2.34
CA LEU A 29 -6.35 13.20 3.37
C LEU A 29 -4.92 12.62 3.37
N ILE A 30 -4.74 11.40 2.87
CA ILE A 30 -3.44 10.71 2.92
C ILE A 30 -2.73 10.63 1.57
N MET A 31 -3.36 11.13 0.49
CA MET A 31 -2.78 11.09 -0.86
C MET A 31 -1.45 11.86 -0.97
N ASP A 32 -1.28 12.91 -0.17
CA ASP A 32 -0.09 13.76 -0.16
C ASP A 32 0.96 13.34 0.87
N VAL A 33 0.75 12.20 1.56
CA VAL A 33 1.73 11.70 2.54
C VAL A 33 2.94 11.15 1.79
N PRO A 34 4.15 11.72 1.99
CA PRO A 34 5.36 11.22 1.34
C PRO A 34 5.71 9.84 1.87
N LEU A 35 6.11 8.93 0.97
CA LEU A 35 6.52 7.58 1.31
C LEU A 35 7.97 7.33 0.87
N GLU A 36 8.68 6.49 1.62
CA GLU A 36 10.01 6.07 1.24
C GLU A 36 9.92 4.94 0.20
N PHE A 37 10.46 5.23 -0.98
CA PHE A 37 10.62 4.24 -2.04
C PHE A 37 12.07 3.76 -2.06
N SER A 38 12.24 2.45 -2.10
CA SER A 38 13.55 1.81 -2.22
C SER A 38 13.55 0.84 -3.38
N VAL A 39 14.55 0.93 -4.25
CA VAL A 39 14.76 -0.04 -5.33
C VAL A 39 15.97 -0.89 -4.98
N VAL A 40 15.80 -2.22 -5.01
CA VAL A 40 16.86 -3.15 -4.63
C VAL A 40 17.44 -3.81 -5.87
N LEU A 41 18.72 -3.52 -6.12
CA LEU A 41 19.50 -4.15 -7.18
C LEU A 41 19.66 -5.65 -6.94
N GLY A 42 20.04 -6.04 -5.73
CA GLY A 42 20.23 -7.43 -5.33
C GLY A 42 20.59 -7.55 -3.86
N LYS A 43 20.54 -8.79 -3.34
CA LYS A 43 20.89 -9.11 -1.95
C LYS A 43 21.91 -10.24 -1.95
N THR A 44 22.80 -10.28 -0.99
CA THR A 44 23.68 -11.44 -0.75
C THR A 44 23.77 -11.74 0.74
N LYS A 45 24.09 -12.98 1.09
CA LYS A 45 24.34 -13.39 2.48
C LYS A 45 25.83 -13.70 2.62
N LYS A 46 26.46 -13.08 3.61
CA LYS A 46 27.88 -13.28 3.94
C LYS A 46 28.02 -13.54 5.43
N SER A 47 29.09 -14.22 5.83
CA SER A 47 29.41 -14.36 7.24
C SER A 47 29.81 -13.02 7.84
N ILE A 48 29.69 -12.86 9.16
CA ILE A 48 30.16 -11.63 9.85
C ILE A 48 31.64 -11.38 9.55
N GLN A 49 32.45 -12.45 9.51
CA GLN A 49 33.87 -12.37 9.20
C GLN A 49 34.12 -11.77 7.81
N ASP A 50 33.39 -12.22 6.79
CA ASP A 50 33.55 -11.70 5.42
C ASP A 50 33.14 -10.22 5.33
N VAL A 51 32.09 -9.83 6.05
CA VAL A 51 31.63 -8.42 6.07
C VAL A 51 32.67 -7.53 6.74
N LEU A 52 33.27 -7.97 7.84
CA LEU A 52 34.33 -7.22 8.53
C LEU A 52 35.64 -7.13 7.72
N ALA A 53 35.85 -8.04 6.77
CA ALA A 53 37.00 -8.01 5.87
C ALA A 53 36.82 -7.07 4.66
N LEU A 54 35.63 -6.48 4.47
CA LEU A 54 35.38 -5.55 3.38
C LEU A 54 36.14 -4.23 3.60
N GLY A 55 36.73 -3.73 2.54
CA GLY A 55 37.46 -2.46 2.52
C GLY A 55 37.28 -1.72 1.20
N ALA A 56 38.02 -0.63 1.03
CA ALA A 56 38.03 0.11 -0.22
C ALA A 56 38.50 -0.81 -1.37
N GLY A 57 37.71 -0.87 -2.44
CA GLY A 57 37.98 -1.71 -3.61
C GLY A 57 37.46 -3.14 -3.52
N SER A 58 36.84 -3.57 -2.41
CA SER A 58 36.18 -4.86 -2.34
C SER A 58 34.98 -4.92 -3.31
N VAL A 59 34.89 -6.01 -4.08
CA VAL A 59 33.75 -6.29 -4.95
C VAL A 59 32.84 -7.31 -4.28
N VAL A 60 31.55 -7.01 -4.20
CA VAL A 60 30.54 -7.87 -3.59
C VAL A 60 29.56 -8.33 -4.65
N GLU A 61 29.59 -9.63 -4.94
CA GLU A 61 28.62 -10.27 -5.82
C GLU A 61 27.25 -10.37 -5.12
N LEU A 62 26.19 -10.05 -5.85
CA LEU A 62 24.81 -10.08 -5.38
C LEU A 62 24.10 -11.31 -5.96
N ASN A 63 23.12 -11.85 -5.23
CA ASN A 63 22.31 -12.98 -5.70
C ASN A 63 21.18 -12.46 -6.60
N LYS A 64 21.54 -11.96 -7.78
CA LYS A 64 20.62 -11.43 -8.78
C LYS A 64 21.23 -11.64 -10.16
N LEU A 65 20.47 -12.22 -11.10
CA LEU A 65 20.90 -12.29 -12.48
C LEU A 65 20.73 -10.92 -13.17
N ALA A 66 21.59 -10.60 -14.13
CA ALA A 66 21.57 -9.29 -14.80
C ALA A 66 20.25 -9.00 -15.53
N ASP A 67 19.56 -10.05 -15.99
CA ASP A 67 18.31 -9.96 -16.75
C ASP A 67 17.04 -10.01 -15.85
N GLU A 68 17.20 -10.03 -14.53
CA GLU A 68 16.07 -10.05 -13.60
C GLU A 68 15.60 -8.62 -13.24
N PRO A 69 14.27 -8.35 -13.24
CA PRO A 69 13.77 -7.03 -12.94
C PRO A 69 14.02 -6.68 -11.46
N LEU A 70 14.29 -5.40 -11.19
CA LEU A 70 14.58 -4.88 -9.85
C LEU A 70 13.35 -4.92 -8.95
N GLU A 71 13.53 -5.20 -7.67
CA GLU A 71 12.43 -5.18 -6.70
C GLU A 71 12.22 -3.74 -6.21
N VAL A 72 10.97 -3.29 -6.17
CA VAL A 72 10.59 -1.97 -5.67
C VAL A 72 9.82 -2.13 -4.37
N TYR A 73 10.28 -1.42 -3.34
CA TYR A 73 9.72 -1.44 -2.00
C TYR A 73 9.16 -0.06 -1.64
N VAL A 74 8.08 -0.07 -0.87
CA VAL A 74 7.54 1.11 -0.20
C VAL A 74 7.43 0.78 1.28
N ASN A 75 8.11 1.55 2.14
CA ASN A 75 8.19 1.29 3.58
C ASN A 75 8.52 -0.19 3.91
N GLY A 76 9.44 -0.78 3.15
CA GLY A 76 9.88 -2.17 3.33
C GLY A 76 8.92 -3.25 2.79
N LYS A 77 7.78 -2.87 2.20
CA LYS A 77 6.87 -3.82 1.53
C LYS A 77 7.15 -3.86 0.03
N LEU A 78 7.31 -5.07 -0.54
CA LEU A 78 7.41 -5.25 -1.99
C LEU A 78 6.09 -4.85 -2.66
N ILE A 79 6.16 -3.90 -3.58
CA ILE A 79 4.98 -3.37 -4.29
C ILE A 79 5.04 -3.57 -5.81
N ALA A 80 6.24 -3.65 -6.39
CA ALA A 80 6.42 -3.76 -7.83
C ALA A 80 7.78 -4.36 -8.20
N HIS A 81 7.92 -4.66 -9.49
CA HIS A 81 9.19 -4.91 -10.15
C HIS A 81 9.41 -3.86 -11.24
N GLY A 82 10.67 -3.48 -11.49
CA GLY A 82 11.00 -2.45 -12.47
C GLY A 82 12.32 -2.71 -13.17
N GLU A 83 12.47 -2.17 -14.37
CA GLU A 83 13.71 -2.21 -15.14
C GLU A 83 14.38 -0.84 -15.13
N VAL A 84 15.71 -0.84 -15.26
CA VAL A 84 16.48 0.41 -15.34
C VAL A 84 16.46 0.88 -16.79
N VAL A 85 15.94 2.09 -17.00
CA VAL A 85 15.98 2.81 -18.29
C VAL A 85 16.93 4.01 -18.16
N VAL A 86 17.70 4.30 -19.21
CA VAL A 86 18.65 5.43 -19.30
C VAL A 86 18.11 6.49 -20.24
#